data_AF-A0A832SLE6-F1
#
_entry.id   AF-A0A832SLE6-F1
#
_cell.length_a   1.000
_cell.length_b   1.000
_cell.length_c   1.000
_cell.angle_alpha   90.00
_cell.angle_beta   90.00
_cell.angle_gamma   90.00
#
_symmetry.space_group_name_H-M   'P 1'
#
loop_
_entity.id
_entity.type
_entity.pdbx_description
1 polymer ?
#
loop_
_entity_poly.entity_id
_entity_poly.type
_entity_poly.pdbx_seq_one_letter_code
_entity_poly.pdbx_strand_id
1 'polypeptide(L)'
;MTEIDTQKDFFLFPHGNMGLKQKITDVLIAKGCSEAKITMGVGTKVGNVGDYMVQLWPPGPTPNQIKIQRITKVEEVEPEGMVGLWKGVSKEDVESIPLE
;
A
#
# COMPACT_ATOMS: atom_id res chain seq x y z
N MET A 1 -6.17 7.93 -15.97
CA MET A 1 -6.54 7.22 -14.74
C MET A 1 -6.33 5.75 -15.01
N THR A 2 -5.36 5.12 -14.36
CA THR A 2 -5.15 3.68 -14.46
C THR A 2 -6.20 3.02 -13.57
N GLU A 3 -7.01 2.14 -14.14
CA GLU A 3 -7.99 1.36 -13.37
C GLU A 3 -7.26 0.45 -12.37
N ILE A 4 -7.77 0.39 -11.13
CA ILE A 4 -7.20 -0.47 -10.09
C ILE A 4 -7.68 -1.90 -10.34
N ASP A 5 -6.73 -2.83 -10.54
CA ASP A 5 -7.03 -4.26 -10.65
C ASP A 5 -7.30 -4.83 -9.25
N THR A 6 -8.57 -5.04 -8.93
CA THR A 6 -9.02 -5.53 -7.61
C THR A 6 -8.69 -7.01 -7.36
N GLN A 7 -8.15 -7.73 -8.35
CA GLN A 7 -7.70 -9.11 -8.20
C GLN A 7 -6.26 -9.22 -7.68
N LYS A 8 -5.54 -8.10 -7.63
CA LYS A 8 -4.15 -8.02 -7.14
C LYS A 8 -4.08 -7.96 -5.64
N ASP A 9 -2.87 -8.17 -5.12
CA ASP A 9 -2.63 -8.07 -3.68
C ASP A 9 -2.39 -6.59 -3.29
N PHE A 10 -2.93 -6.18 -2.14
CA PHE A 10 -2.82 -4.84 -1.59
C PHE A 10 -2.07 -4.89 -0.26
N PHE A 11 -0.95 -4.19 -0.17
CA PHE A 11 -0.07 -4.16 1.00
C PHE A 11 -0.24 -2.84 1.76
N LEU A 12 -0.74 -2.92 3.00
CA LEU A 12 -1.05 -1.77 3.83
C LEU A 12 0.15 -1.26 4.63
N PHE A 13 0.37 0.05 4.57
CA PHE A 13 1.39 0.78 5.33
C PHE A 13 0.75 1.96 6.10
N PRO A 14 0.21 1.70 7.30
CA PRO A 14 -0.41 2.75 8.12
C PRO A 14 0.60 3.62 8.88
N HIS A 15 1.91 3.39 8.75
CA HIS A 15 2.97 4.18 9.41
C HIS A 15 2.76 4.39 10.93
N GLY A 16 2.28 3.37 11.63
CA GLY A 16 2.01 3.42 13.08
C GLY A 16 0.60 3.87 13.45
N ASN A 17 -0.20 4.38 12.52
CA ASN A 17 -1.58 4.78 12.78
C ASN A 17 -2.58 3.63 12.54
N MET A 18 -2.51 2.61 13.40
CA MET A 18 -3.34 1.41 13.29
C MET A 18 -4.84 1.69 13.46
N GLY A 19 -5.22 2.80 14.09
CA GLY A 19 -6.61 3.25 14.20
C GLY A 19 -7.26 3.53 12.84
N LEU A 20 -6.45 3.85 11.82
CA LEU A 20 -6.91 4.10 10.46
C LEU A 20 -6.81 2.87 9.55
N LYS A 21 -6.27 1.73 10.04
CA LYS A 21 -6.19 0.49 9.26
C LYS A 21 -7.56 0.08 8.72
N GLN A 22 -8.58 0.06 9.58
CA GLN A 22 -9.93 -0.35 9.19
C GLN A 22 -10.49 0.57 8.10
N LYS A 23 -10.30 1.89 8.25
CA LYS A 23 -10.73 2.88 7.24
C LYS A 23 -10.07 2.63 5.88
N ILE A 24 -8.78 2.29 5.83
CA ILE A 24 -8.10 1.93 4.58
C ILE A 24 -8.71 0.66 3.98
N THR A 25 -8.90 -0.38 4.79
CA THR A 25 -9.51 -1.64 4.37
C THR A 25 -10.92 -1.42 3.79
N ASP A 26 -11.76 -0.64 4.47
CA ASP A 26 -13.13 -0.35 4.03
C ASP A 26 -13.15 0.39 2.69
N VAL A 27 -12.23 1.33 2.48
CA VAL A 27 -12.08 2.05 1.20
C VAL A 27 -11.69 1.10 0.06
N LEU A 28 -10.80 0.14 0.30
CA LEU A 28 -10.42 -0.86 -0.70
C LEU A 28 -11.56 -1.84 -1.00
N ILE A 29 -12.31 -2.26 0.03
CA ILE A 29 -13.48 -3.13 -0.12
C ILE A 29 -14.58 -2.41 -0.92
N ALA A 30 -14.84 -1.13 -0.63
CA ALA A 30 -15.80 -0.33 -1.37
C ALA A 30 -15.43 -0.17 -2.87
N LYS A 31 -14.13 -0.29 -3.20
CA LYS A 31 -13.64 -0.34 -4.59
C LYS A 31 -13.74 -1.73 -5.23
N GLY A 32 -14.21 -2.74 -4.50
CA GLY A 32 -14.38 -4.12 -4.97
C GLY A 32 -13.19 -5.03 -4.69
N CYS A 33 -12.22 -4.61 -3.86
CA CYS A 33 -11.13 -5.48 -3.43
C CYS A 33 -11.63 -6.51 -2.41
N SER A 34 -11.21 -7.76 -2.55
CA SER A 34 -11.49 -8.77 -1.53
C SER A 34 -10.65 -8.52 -0.28
N GLU A 35 -11.22 -8.68 0.91
CA GLU A 35 -10.46 -8.59 2.16
C GLU A 35 -9.30 -9.60 2.21
N ALA A 36 -9.45 -10.77 1.58
CA ALA A 36 -8.40 -11.78 1.47
C ALA A 36 -7.16 -11.32 0.67
N LYS A 37 -7.30 -10.26 -0.13
CA LYS A 37 -6.23 -9.64 -0.92
C LYS A 37 -5.57 -8.48 -0.20
N ILE A 38 -6.12 -8.05 0.93
CA ILE A 38 -5.61 -6.92 1.72
C ILE A 38 -4.76 -7.48 2.86
N THR A 39 -3.46 -7.19 2.82
CA THR A 39 -2.51 -7.70 3.81
C THR A 39 -1.67 -6.55 4.38
N MET A 40 -1.15 -6.74 5.58
CA MET A 40 -0.20 -5.78 6.16
C MET A 40 1.15 -5.90 5.45
N GLY A 41 1.70 -4.77 5.03
CA GLY A 41 3.05 -4.72 4.50
C GLY A 41 4.08 -5.03 5.59
N VAL A 42 5.06 -5.88 5.27
CA VAL A 42 6.17 -6.25 6.17
C VAL A 42 7.51 -6.09 5.46
N GLY A 43 8.57 -5.73 6.18
CA GLY A 43 9.89 -5.46 5.60
C GLY A 43 10.59 -6.67 4.98
N THR A 44 10.13 -7.89 5.26
CA THR A 44 10.74 -9.16 4.83
C THR A 44 10.07 -9.80 3.62
N LYS A 45 8.94 -9.24 3.14
CA LYS A 45 8.21 -9.74 1.98
C LYS A 45 7.60 -8.58 1.20
N VAL A 46 7.91 -8.53 -0.08
CA VAL A 46 7.36 -7.55 -1.03
C VAL A 46 6.29 -8.21 -1.91
N GLY A 47 5.46 -7.37 -2.54
CA GLY A 47 4.54 -7.79 -3.58
C GLY A 47 5.23 -8.03 -4.93
N ASN A 48 4.43 -8.34 -5.94
CA ASN A 48 4.87 -8.52 -7.32
C ASN A 48 4.59 -7.27 -8.16
N VAL A 49 5.17 -7.23 -9.37
CA VAL A 49 4.80 -6.22 -10.36
C VAL A 49 3.30 -6.30 -10.67
N GLY A 50 2.62 -5.16 -10.58
CA GLY A 50 1.18 -5.04 -10.70
C GLY A 50 0.40 -5.12 -9.39
N ASP A 51 1.01 -5.58 -8.29
CA ASP A 51 0.40 -5.48 -6.96
C ASP A 51 0.45 -4.03 -6.45
N TYR A 52 -0.29 -3.73 -5.38
CA TYR A 52 -0.48 -2.37 -4.90
C TYR A 52 0.07 -2.16 -3.50
N MET A 53 0.77 -1.05 -3.32
CA MET A 53 1.09 -0.49 -2.02
C MET A 53 0.03 0.54 -1.64
N VAL A 54 -0.51 0.44 -0.43
CA VAL A 54 -1.51 1.38 0.08
C VAL A 54 -0.98 1.99 1.37
N GLN A 55 -0.68 3.28 1.35
CA GLN A 55 -0.04 3.97 2.48
C GLN A 55 -0.83 5.18 2.94
N LEU A 56 -0.75 5.46 4.24
CA LEU A 56 -1.23 6.71 4.80
C LEU A 56 -0.24 7.83 4.50
N TRP A 57 -0.74 8.96 4.01
CA TRP A 57 0.07 10.10 3.59
C TRP A 57 -0.46 11.42 4.17
N PRO A 58 0.43 12.38 4.52
CA PRO A 58 1.87 12.19 4.71
C PRO A 58 2.15 11.17 5.83
N PRO A 59 3.32 10.51 5.83
CA PRO A 59 3.72 9.64 6.92
C PRO A 59 3.81 10.46 8.21
N GLY A 60 3.25 9.96 9.31
CA GLY A 60 3.26 10.67 10.58
C GLY A 60 1.97 10.50 11.38
N PRO A 61 1.78 11.30 12.45
CA PRO A 61 0.64 11.17 13.35
C PRO A 61 -0.69 11.62 12.72
N THR A 62 -0.65 12.53 11.74
CA THR A 62 -1.82 13.16 11.13
C THR A 62 -1.82 12.98 9.60
N PRO A 63 -1.94 11.74 9.09
CA PRO A 63 -2.15 11.53 7.67
C PRO A 63 -3.52 12.09 7.28
N ASN A 64 -3.60 12.65 6.08
CA ASN A 64 -4.83 13.26 5.55
C ASN A 64 -5.32 12.61 4.25
N GLN A 65 -4.61 11.59 3.75
CA GLN A 65 -5.02 10.85 2.58
C GLN A 65 -4.47 9.42 2.59
N ILE A 66 -5.12 8.55 1.83
CA ILE A 66 -4.67 7.22 1.48
C ILE A 66 -4.09 7.32 0.07
N LYS A 67 -2.84 6.90 -0.12
CA LYS A 67 -2.22 6.76 -1.43
C LYS A 67 -2.24 5.30 -1.87
N ILE A 68 -2.73 5.05 -3.07
CA ILE A 68 -2.65 3.75 -3.75
C ILE A 68 -1.61 3.86 -4.84
N GLN A 69 -0.58 3.03 -4.76
CA GLN A 69 0.55 3.02 -5.69
C GLN A 69 0.72 1.64 -6.30
N ARG A 70 0.87 1.55 -7.62
CA ARG A 70 1.12 0.28 -8.31
C ARG A 70 2.61 -0.03 -8.30
N ILE A 71 2.98 -1.26 -7.96
CA ILE A 71 4.35 -1.75 -8.08
C ILE A 71 4.68 -1.92 -9.56
N THR A 72 5.70 -1.20 -10.02
CA THR A 72 6.15 -1.22 -11.42
C THR A 72 7.42 -2.03 -11.63
N LYS A 73 8.21 -2.24 -10.57
CA LYS A 73 9.45 -3.04 -10.60
C LYS A 73 9.76 -3.58 -9.20
N VAL A 74 10.33 -4.79 -9.16
CA VAL A 74 10.86 -5.42 -7.95
C VAL A 74 12.29 -5.88 -8.23
N GLU A 75 13.24 -5.40 -7.45
CA GLU A 75 14.66 -5.77 -7.52
C GLU A 75 15.07 -6.54 -6.28
N GLU A 76 15.93 -7.54 -6.47
CA GLU A 76 16.55 -8.25 -5.36
C GLU A 76 17.61 -7.35 -4.71
N VAL A 77 17.39 -7.01 -3.44
CA VAL A 77 18.24 -6.11 -2.66
C VAL A 77 18.38 -6.65 -1.25
N GLU A 78 19.47 -6.28 -0.57
CA GLU A 78 19.57 -6.51 0.86
C GLU A 78 18.56 -5.62 1.62
N PRO A 79 17.91 -6.14 2.68
CA PRO A 79 16.93 -5.37 3.44
C PRO A 79 17.62 -4.23 4.22
N GLU A 80 17.03 -3.03 4.19
CA GLU A 80 17.61 -1.87 4.87
C GLU A 80 16.64 -1.27 5.90
N GLY A 81 17.10 -1.13 7.16
CA GLY A 81 16.36 -0.42 8.20
C GLY A 81 14.89 -0.86 8.33
N MET A 82 13.99 0.11 8.48
CA MET A 82 12.54 -0.16 8.54
C MET A 82 11.90 -0.39 7.17
N VAL A 83 12.54 0.05 6.08
CA VAL A 83 12.00 -0.15 4.72
C VAL A 83 12.18 -1.61 4.26
N GLY A 84 13.22 -2.30 4.76
CA GLY A 84 13.50 -3.69 4.43
C GLY A 84 13.67 -3.89 2.93
N LEU A 85 13.07 -4.96 2.40
CA LEU A 85 13.10 -5.30 0.97
C LEU A 85 12.32 -4.30 0.10
N TRP A 86 11.46 -3.46 0.68
CA TRP A 86 10.69 -2.46 -0.09
C TRP A 86 11.56 -1.36 -0.71
N LYS A 87 12.85 -1.28 -0.33
CA LYS A 87 13.83 -0.43 -1.01
C LYS A 87 14.01 -0.82 -2.49
N GLY A 88 13.88 -2.11 -2.81
CA GLY A 88 13.97 -2.62 -4.18
C GLY A 88 12.69 -2.46 -4.99
N VAL A 89 11.66 -1.80 -4.46
CA VAL A 89 10.34 -1.70 -5.09
C VAL A 89 10.15 -0.30 -5.70
N SER A 90 10.03 -0.27 -7.02
CA SER A 90 9.57 0.93 -7.74
C SER A 90 8.05 0.93 -7.82
N LYS A 91 7.46 2.12 -7.70
CA LYS A 91 6.01 2.30 -7.66
C LYS A 91 5.59 3.62 -8.29
N GLU A 92 4.37 3.67 -8.78
CA GLU A 92 3.76 4.87 -9.34
C GLU A 92 2.44 5.19 -8.63
N ASP A 93 2.14 6.48 -8.47
CA ASP A 93 0.87 6.93 -7.88
C ASP A 93 -0.28 6.63 -8.84
N VAL A 94 -1.28 5.87 -8.37
CA VAL A 94 -2.49 5.55 -9.15
C VAL A 94 -3.66 6.39 -8.69
N GLU A 95 -3.84 6.51 -7.37
CA GLU A 95 -4.95 7.25 -6.77
C GLU A 95 -4.57 7.80 -5.38
N SER A 96 -5.14 8.95 -5.04
CA SER A 96 -5.05 9.57 -3.71
C SER A 96 -6.46 9.87 -3.20
N ILE A 97 -6.79 9.38 -2.00
CA ILE A 97 -8.13 9.45 -1.42
C ILE A 97 -8.05 10.23 -0.10
N PRO A 98 -8.70 11.39 0.03
CA PRO A 98 -8.71 12.14 1.28
C PRO A 98 -9.25 11.33 2.47
N LEU A 99 -8.61 11.46 3.63
CA LEU A 99 -9.12 11.00 4.91
C LEU A 99 -9.90 12.15 5.54
N GLU A 100 -11.19 12.21 5.26
CA GLU A 100 -12.11 13.16 5.91
C GLU A 100 -12.19 12.95 7.43
#